data_AF-P07503-F1
#
_entry.id   AF-P07503-F1
#
_cell.length_a   1.000
_cell.length_b   1.000
_cell.length_c   1.000
_cell.angle_alpha   90.00
_cell.angle_beta   90.00
_cell.angle_gamma   90.00
#
_symmetry.space_group_name_H-M   'P 1'
#
loop_
_entity.id
_entity.type
_entity.pdbx_description
1 polymer ?
#
loop_
_entity_poly.entity_id
_entity_poly.type
_entity_poly.pdbx_seq_one_letter_code
_entity_poly.pdbx_strand_id
1 'polypeptide(L)' 'MQPRSPVRTNIVIFTILGFVVALLIHFIVLSSPEYNWLSNAEGGALLLSAARALFGI' A
#
# COMPACT_ATOMS: atom_id res chain seq x y z
N MET A 1 -9.13 -14.75 32.90
CA MET A 1 -8.71 -14.19 31.60
C MET A 1 -7.46 -13.35 31.85
N GLN A 2 -6.29 -13.75 31.34
CA GLN A 2 -5.08 -12.96 31.51
C GLN A 2 -5.27 -11.60 30.80
N PRO A 3 -5.06 -10.45 31.45
CA PRO A 3 -5.14 -9.16 30.78
C PRO A 3 -4.21 -9.21 29.57
N ARG A 4 -4.75 -9.00 28.36
CA ARG A 4 -3.89 -8.73 27.21
C ARG A 4 -3.09 -7.50 27.60
N SER A 5 -1.76 -7.59 27.62
CA SER A 5 -0.90 -6.45 27.96
C SER A 5 -1.36 -5.26 27.10
N PRO A 6 -1.79 -4.13 27.69
CA PRO A 6 -2.32 -2.99 26.94
C PRO A 6 -1.39 -2.56 25.81
N VAL A 7 -0.07 -2.65 26.04
CA VAL A 7 0.99 -2.38 25.07
C VAL A 7 0.84 -3.21 23.78
N ARG A 8 0.69 -4.53 23.88
CA ARG A 8 0.57 -5.42 22.70
C ARG A 8 -0.68 -5.10 21.89
N THR A 9 -1.81 -4.88 22.55
CA THR A 9 -3.06 -4.51 21.87
C THR A 9 -2.91 -3.16 21.17
N ASN A 10 -2.29 -2.17 21.82
CA ASN A 10 -2.05 -0.86 21.22
C ASN A 10 -1.14 -0.95 19.99
N ILE A 11 -0.05 -1.72 20.05
CA ILE A 11 0.84 -1.93 18.90
C ILE A 11 0.06 -2.50 17.72
N VAL A 12 -0.75 -3.56 17.94
CA VAL A 12 -1.56 -4.15 16.87
C VAL A 12 -2.55 -3.14 16.28
N ILE A 13 -3.23 -2.38 17.13
CA ILE A 13 -4.18 -1.34 16.69
C ILE A 13 -3.47 -0.27 15.86
N PHE A 14 -2.32 0.24 16.33
CA PHE A 14 -1.58 1.28 15.61
C PHE A 14 -1.00 0.77 14.28
N THR A 15 -0.54 -0.48 14.22
CA THR A 15 -0.10 -1.09 12.95
C THR A 15 -1.25 -1.22 11.96
N ILE A 16 -2.42 -1.70 12.40
CA ILE A 16 -3.62 -1.80 11.54
C ILE A 16 -4.07 -0.42 11.10
N LEU A 17 -4.15 0.53 12.03
CA LEU A 17 -4.53 1.92 11.72
C LEU A 17 -3.56 2.55 10.71
N GLY A 18 -2.25 2.41 10.92
CA GLY A 18 -1.22 2.89 10.00
C GLY A 18 -1.33 2.24 8.62
N PHE A 19 -1.60 0.94 8.57
CA PHE A 19 -1.82 0.22 7.32
C PHE A 19 -3.07 0.71 6.58
N VAL A 20 -4.18 0.90 7.27
CA VAL A 20 -5.42 1.45 6.70
C VAL A 20 -5.20 2.86 6.17
N VAL A 21 -4.53 3.73 6.93
CA VAL A 21 -4.21 5.10 6.49
C VAL A 21 -3.30 5.09 5.26
N ALA A 22 -2.27 4.24 5.23
CA ALA A 22 -1.38 4.09 4.08
C ALA A 22 -2.14 3.63 2.82
N LEU A 23 -3.04 2.65 2.96
CA LEU A 23 -3.89 2.20 1.85
C LEU A 23 -4.85 3.30 1.38
N LEU A 24 -5.48 4.03 2.30
CA LEU A 24 -6.36 5.14 1.94
C LEU A 24 -5.62 6.21 1.13
N ILE A 25 -4.44 6.64 1.59
CA ILE A 25 -3.60 7.60 0.85
C ILE A 25 -3.25 7.03 -0.52
N HIS A 26 -2.86 5.75 -0.60
CA HIS A 26 -2.51 5.09 -1.85
C HIS A 26 -3.67 5.10 -2.85
N PHE A 27 -4.88 4.72 -2.43
CA PHE A 27 -6.06 4.71 -3.30
C PHE A 27 -6.55 6.10 -3.68
N ILE A 28 -6.46 7.08 -2.77
CA ILE A 28 -6.79 8.48 -3.07
C ILE A 28 -5.87 9.03 -4.16
N VAL A 29 -4.56 8.78 -4.04
CA VAL A 29 -3.56 9.19 -5.05
C VAL A 29 -3.84 8.51 -6.39
N LEU A 30 -4.13 7.20 -6.40
CA LEU A 30 -4.49 6.48 -7.62
C LEU A 30 -5.82 6.96 -8.25
N SER A 31 -6.77 7.46 -7.45
CA SER A 31 -8.03 7.99 -7.99
C SER A 31 -7.91 9.41 -8.57
N SER A 32 -6.78 10.09 -8.36
CA SER A 32 -6.58 11.48 -8.76
C SER A 32 -5.97 11.55 -10.17
N PRO A 33 -6.55 12.29 -11.14
CA PRO A 33 -5.98 12.38 -12.49
C PRO A 33 -4.53 12.90 -12.53
N GLU A 34 -4.17 13.81 -11.62
CA GLU A 34 -2.83 14.43 -11.54
C GLU A 34 -1.78 13.52 -10.87
N TYR A 35 -2.20 12.69 -9.90
CA TYR A 35 -1.27 11.90 -9.08
C TYR A 35 -1.35 10.38 -9.36
N ASN A 36 -2.19 9.96 -10.30
CA ASN A 36 -2.31 8.56 -10.67
C ASN A 36 -1.08 8.10 -11.47
N TRP A 37 -0.12 7.55 -10.74
CA TRP A 37 1.11 7.01 -11.29
C TRP A 37 0.92 5.75 -12.15
N LEU A 38 -0.23 5.06 -12.08
CA LEU A 38 -0.58 3.99 -13.04
C LEU A 38 -1.06 4.55 -14.38
N SER A 39 -1.70 5.74 -14.38
CA SER A 39 -2.19 6.39 -15.59
C SER A 39 -1.08 7.06 -16.39
N ASN A 40 0.03 7.42 -15.74
CA ASN A 40 1.21 7.90 -16.44
C ASN A 40 1.75 6.76 -17.30
N ALA A 41 1.86 6.97 -18.62
CA ALA A 41 2.28 5.94 -19.58
C ALA A 41 3.61 5.25 -19.19
N GLU A 42 4.47 5.94 -18.44
CA GLU A 42 5.74 5.43 -17.92
C GLU A 42 5.57 4.42 -16.78
N GLY A 43 4.58 4.61 -15.90
CA GLY A 43 4.35 3.76 -14.72
C GLY A 43 3.89 2.35 -15.11
N GLY A 44 2.98 2.24 -16.07
CA GLY A 44 2.53 0.94 -16.61
C GLY A 44 3.65 0.16 -17.29
N ALA A 45 4.52 0.84 -18.03
CA ALA A 45 5.67 0.21 -18.69
C ALA A 45 6.73 -0.27 -17.68
N LEU A 46 6.99 0.50 -16.61
CA LEU A 46 7.86 0.09 -15.50
C LEU A 46 7.29 -1.13 -14.76
N LEU A 47 5.99 -1.16 -14.50
CA LEU A 47 5.34 -2.30 -13.85
C LEU A 47 5.40 -3.55 -14.72
N LEU A 48 5.13 -3.42 -16.02
CA LEU A 48 5.23 -4.52 -16.97
C LEU A 48 6.68 -5.02 -17.08
N SER A 49 7.66 -4.12 -17.16
CA SER A 49 9.08 -4.51 -17.22
C SER A 49 9.58 -5.14 -15.92
N ALA A 50 9.13 -4.66 -14.76
CA ALA A 50 9.42 -5.28 -13.46
C ALA A 50 8.76 -6.66 -13.32
N ALA A 51 7.49 -6.79 -13.73
CA ALA A 51 6.80 -8.08 -13.75
C ALA A 51 7.50 -9.07 -14.70
N ARG A 52 7.85 -8.62 -15.90
CA ARG A 52 8.67 -9.36 -16.87
C ARG A 52 10.00 -9.80 -16.28
N ALA A 53 10.70 -8.94 -15.54
CA ALA A 53 11.95 -9.29 -14.88
C ALA A 53 11.79 -10.32 -13.75
N LEU A 54 10.69 -10.26 -12.99
CA LEU A 54 10.40 -11.22 -11.91
C LEU A 54 9.91 -12.58 -12.44
N PHE A 55 9.08 -12.59 -13.50
CA PHE A 55 8.46 -13.80 -14.04
C PHE A 55 9.19 -14.41 -15.25
N GLY A 56 10.19 -13.71 -15.82
CA GLY A 56 11.01 -14.22 -16.92
C GLY A 56 10.27 -14.39 -18.26
N ILE A 57 9.13 -13.71 -18.45
CA ILE A 57 8.32 -13.72 -19.68
C ILE A 57 8.60 -12.49 -20.54
#